data_AF-A0A1H0JNC8-F1
#
_entry.id   AF-A0A1H0JNC8-F1
#
_cell.length_a   1.000
_cell.length_b   1.000
_cell.length_c   1.000
_cell.angle_alpha   90.00
_cell.angle_beta   90.00
_cell.angle_gamma   90.00
#
_symmetry.space_group_name_H-M   'P 1'
#
loop_
_entity.id
_entity.type
_entity.pdbx_description
1 polymer ?
#
loop_
_entity_poly.entity_id
_entity_poly.type
_entity_poly.pdbx_seq_one_letter_code
_entity_poly.pdbx_strand_id
1 'polypeptide(L)'
;MPTRSQDPAEYSTLAERCAVAIADAHWFRHMATRALRDGKPRARIRAERARTAARIILMRAKQDAATHRMIVEAATAGKKAT
;
A
#
# COMPACT_ATOMS: atom_id res chain seq x y z
N MET A 1 4.88 -11.69 -27.84
CA MET A 1 4.05 -11.48 -26.63
C MET A 1 4.74 -10.41 -25.80
N PRO A 2 4.25 -9.15 -25.75
CA PRO A 2 4.84 -8.18 -24.86
C PRO A 2 4.59 -8.65 -23.43
N THR A 3 5.67 -8.81 -22.65
CA THR A 3 5.62 -9.09 -21.22
C THR A 3 4.94 -7.92 -20.53
N ARG A 4 3.65 -8.10 -20.20
CA ARG A 4 2.90 -7.14 -19.40
C ARG A 4 3.66 -6.95 -18.09
N SER A 5 4.16 -5.75 -17.85
CA SER A 5 4.81 -5.44 -16.59
C SER A 5 3.87 -5.76 -15.44
N GLN A 6 4.39 -6.49 -14.46
CA GLN A 6 3.65 -6.86 -13.26
C GLN A 6 3.60 -5.73 -12.24
N ASP A 7 4.27 -4.59 -12.50
CA ASP A 7 4.27 -3.48 -11.58
C ASP A 7 2.94 -2.71 -11.67
N PRO A 8 2.08 -2.74 -10.62
CA PRO A 8 0.84 -1.96 -10.63
C PRO A 8 1.11 -0.46 -10.80
N ALA A 9 2.34 -0.01 -10.51
CA ALA A 9 2.75 1.37 -10.71
C ALA A 9 2.75 1.81 -12.18
N GLU A 10 2.83 0.88 -13.14
CA GLU A 10 2.82 1.21 -14.57
C GLU A 10 1.42 1.55 -15.12
N TYR A 11 0.35 1.10 -14.46
CA TYR A 11 -1.02 1.26 -14.98
C TYR A 11 -1.96 2.04 -14.06
N SER A 12 -1.46 2.57 -12.94
CA SER A 12 -2.27 3.32 -11.98
C SER A 12 -1.61 4.64 -11.62
N THR A 13 -2.41 5.65 -11.28
CA THR A 13 -1.91 6.88 -10.70
C THR A 13 -1.46 6.65 -9.26
N LEU A 14 -0.58 7.51 -8.73
CA LEU A 14 -0.19 7.44 -7.30
C LEU A 14 -1.41 7.51 -6.38
N ALA A 15 -2.38 8.36 -6.72
CA ALA A 15 -3.60 8.54 -5.93
C ALA A 15 -4.43 7.26 -5.86
N GLU A 16 -4.59 6.55 -6.98
CA GLU A 16 -5.28 5.26 -7.04
C GLU A 16 -4.56 4.19 -6.18
N ARG A 17 -3.22 4.11 -6.28
CA ARG A 17 -2.46 3.17 -5.44
C ARG A 17 -2.61 3.46 -3.95
N CYS A 18 -2.57 4.72 -3.56
CA CYS A 18 -2.80 5.12 -2.18
C CYS A 18 -4.22 4.79 -1.71
N ALA A 19 -5.24 4.99 -2.56
CA ALA A 19 -6.62 4.65 -2.24
C ALA A 19 -6.81 3.15 -2.02
N VAL A 20 -6.23 2.31 -2.90
CA VAL A 20 -6.23 0.85 -2.76
C VAL A 20 -5.53 0.43 -1.48
N ALA A 21 -4.34 0.97 -1.19
CA ALA A 21 -3.61 0.66 0.04
C ALA A 21 -4.40 0.99 1.32
N ILE A 22 -5.14 2.10 1.32
CA ILE A 22 -6.03 2.48 2.42
C ILE A 22 -7.18 1.48 2.55
N ALA A 23 -7.84 1.13 1.44
CA ALA A 23 -8.94 0.16 1.42
C ALA A 23 -8.49 -1.22 1.94
N ASP A 24 -7.34 -1.72 1.47
CA ASP A 24 -6.76 -2.99 1.92
C ASP A 24 -6.44 -2.95 3.41
N ALA A 25 -5.84 -1.85 3.90
CA ALA A 25 -5.54 -1.70 5.31
C ALA A 25 -6.81 -1.73 6.18
N HIS A 26 -7.91 -1.13 5.72
CA HIS A 26 -9.21 -1.22 6.40
C HIS A 26 -9.74 -2.65 6.39
N TRP A 27 -9.66 -3.35 5.26
CA TRP A 27 -10.07 -4.75 5.15
C TRP A 27 -9.28 -5.66 6.11
N PHE A 28 -7.96 -5.50 6.18
CA PHE A 28 -7.12 -6.24 7.13
C PHE A 28 -7.43 -5.94 8.60
N ARG A 29 -7.71 -4.68 8.94
CA ARG A 29 -8.12 -4.31 10.31
C ARG A 29 -9.49 -4.91 10.66
N HIS A 30 -10.40 -4.97 9.70
CA HIS A 30 -11.69 -5.63 9.86
C HIS A 30 -11.52 -7.14 10.07
N MET A 31 -10.70 -7.80 9.25
CA MET A 31 -10.30 -9.21 9.42
C MET A 31 -9.72 -9.48 10.81
N ALA A 32 -8.85 -8.61 11.31
CA ALA A 32 -8.29 -8.74 12.66
C ALA A 32 -9.36 -8.67 13.75
N THR A 33 -10.32 -7.75 13.60
CA THR A 33 -11.45 -7.61 14.54
C THR A 33 -12.34 -8.84 14.53
N ARG A 34 -12.66 -9.37 13.34
CA ARG A 34 -13.42 -10.62 13.20
C ARG A 34 -12.69 -11.81 13.81
N ALA A 35 -11.40 -11.93 13.56
CA ALA A 35 -10.58 -13.02 14.10
C ALA A 35 -10.51 -13.02 15.63
N LEU A 36 -10.70 -11.87 16.30
CA LEU A 36 -10.77 -11.82 17.76
C LEU A 36 -12.16 -12.14 18.31
N ARG A 37 -13.21 -11.96 17.51
CA ARG A 37 -14.60 -12.22 17.90
C ARG A 37 -15.05 -13.65 17.62
N ASP A 38 -14.43 -14.31 16.64
CA ASP A 38 -14.87 -15.63 16.17
C ASP A 38 -14.54 -16.79 17.13
N GLY A 39 -13.72 -16.55 18.17
CA GLY A 39 -13.33 -17.57 19.16
C GLY A 39 -12.55 -18.77 18.57
N LYS A 40 -12.13 -18.70 17.30
CA LYS A 40 -11.54 -19.84 16.61
C LYS A 40 -10.08 -20.05 17.04
N PRO A 41 -9.55 -21.29 16.99
CA PRO A 41 -8.16 -21.57 17.31
C PRO A 41 -7.20 -20.62 16.59
N ARG A 42 -6.16 -20.13 17.27
CA ARG A 42 -5.17 -19.18 16.72
C ARG A 42 -5.74 -17.81 16.30
N ALA A 43 -6.93 -17.42 16.78
CA ALA A 43 -7.54 -16.10 16.64
C ALA A 43 -6.54 -14.94 16.82
N ARG A 44 -5.77 -14.98 17.91
CA ARG A 44 -4.76 -13.97 18.24
C ARG A 44 -3.70 -13.82 17.14
N ILE A 45 -3.15 -14.93 16.65
CA ILE A 45 -2.11 -14.95 15.61
C ILE A 45 -2.66 -14.41 14.29
N ARG A 46 -3.89 -14.80 13.90
CA ARG A 46 -4.53 -14.26 12.69
C ARG A 46 -4.74 -12.75 12.78
N ALA A 47 -5.24 -12.28 13.92
CA ALA A 47 -5.46 -10.86 14.16
C ALA A 47 -4.16 -10.05 14.12
N GLU A 48 -3.10 -10.58 14.73
CA GLU A 48 -1.77 -9.99 14.68
C GLU A 48 -1.23 -9.91 13.25
N ARG A 49 -1.27 -11.03 12.51
CA ARG A 49 -0.83 -11.07 11.10
C ARG A 49 -1.59 -10.08 10.23
N ALA A 50 -2.91 -9.98 10.39
CA ALA A 50 -3.72 -9.03 9.65
C ALA A 50 -3.36 -7.57 9.99
N ARG A 51 -3.15 -7.24 11.28
CA ARG A 51 -2.67 -5.90 11.68
C ARG A 51 -1.30 -5.58 11.11
N THR A 52 -0.38 -6.56 11.10
CA THR A 52 0.95 -6.40 10.52
C THR A 52 0.87 -6.18 9.01
N ALA A 53 0.04 -6.93 8.29
CA ALA A 53 -0.20 -6.72 6.87
C ALA A 53 -0.72 -5.31 6.57
N ALA A 54 -1.71 -4.83 7.34
CA ALA A 54 -2.22 -3.46 7.21
C ALA A 54 -1.12 -2.40 7.41
N ARG A 55 -0.21 -2.61 8.38
CA ARG A 55 0.92 -1.70 8.61
C ARG A 55 1.89 -1.72 7.43
N ILE A 56 2.26 -2.89 6.93
CA ILE A 56 3.19 -3.03 5.81
C ILE A 56 2.67 -2.31 4.57
N ILE A 57 1.39 -2.49 4.24
CA ILE A 57 0.77 -1.84 3.08
C ILE A 57 0.78 -0.32 3.21
N LEU A 58 0.41 0.22 4.38
CA LEU A 58 0.44 1.66 4.62
C LEU A 58 1.87 2.23 4.60
N MET A 59 2.85 1.52 5.16
CA MET A 59 4.25 1.92 5.09
C MET A 59 4.76 1.94 3.66
N ARG A 60 4.39 0.93 2.85
CA ARG A 60 4.76 0.88 1.43
C ARG A 60 4.15 2.04 0.65
N ALA A 61 2.85 2.28 0.81
CA ALA A 61 2.17 3.39 0.14
C ALA A 61 2.76 4.75 0.53
N LYS A 62 3.14 4.94 1.80
CA LYS A 62 3.84 6.15 2.25
C LYS A 62 5.20 6.31 1.57
N GLN A 63 5.97 5.21 1.46
CA GLN A 63 7.26 5.24 0.79
C GLN A 63 7.11 5.55 -0.70
N ASP A 64 6.16 4.92 -1.38
CA ASP A 64 5.89 5.15 -2.80
C ASP A 64 5.49 6.61 -3.06
N ALA A 65 4.66 7.19 -2.18
CA ALA A 65 4.29 8.60 -2.25
C ALA A 65 5.49 9.55 -2.03
N ALA A 66 6.38 9.23 -1.10
CA ALA A 66 7.59 10.00 -0.87
C ALA A 66 8.53 9.94 -2.08
N THR A 67 8.79 8.75 -2.62
CA THR A 67 9.60 8.55 -3.83
C THR A 67 9.02 9.31 -5.01
N HIS A 68 7.70 9.26 -5.21
CA HIS A 68 7.06 10.00 -6.29
C HIS A 68 7.25 11.51 -6.17
N ARG A 69 7.14 12.08 -4.95
CA ARG A 69 7.41 13.51 -4.72
C ARG A 69 8.84 13.88 -5.08
N MET A 70 9.83 13.08 -4.65
CA MET A 70 11.24 13.33 -4.99
C MET A 70 11.48 13.31 -6.50
N ILE A 71 10.86 12.36 -7.22
CA ILE A 71 10.96 12.28 -8.69
C ILE A 71 10.36 13.53 -9.35
N VAL A 72 9.17 13.95 -8.90
CA VAL A 72 8.51 15.15 -9.43
C VAL A 72 9.34 16.39 -9.14
N GLU A 73 9.84 16.57 -7.92
CA GLU A 73 10.70 17.69 -7.53
C GLU A 73 11.97 17.74 -8.40
N ALA A 74 12.67 16.61 -8.56
CA ALA A 74 13.85 16.51 -9.42
C ALA A 74 13.54 16.86 -10.89
N ALA A 75 12.42 16.37 -11.43
CA ALA A 75 12.00 16.67 -12.79
C ALA A 75 11.67 18.18 -12.97
N THR A 76 11.06 18.80 -11.96
CA THR A 76 10.79 20.25 -12.00
C THR A 76 12.05 21.09 -11.87
N ALA A 77 13.04 20.65 -11.07
CA ALA A 77 14.33 21.33 -10.95
C ALA A 77 15.12 21.26 -12.26
N GLY A 78 15.16 20.09 -12.92
CA GLY A 78 15.81 19.92 -14.21
C GLY A 78 15.21 20.81 -15.31
N LYS A 79 13.88 20.95 -15.35
CA LYS A 79 13.17 21.85 -16.28
C LYS A 79 13.47 23.34 -16.08
N LYS A 80 13.89 23.77 -14.88
CA LYS A 80 14.24 25.17 -14.60
C LYS A 80 15.69 25.50 -14.97
N ALA A 81 16.53 24.50 -15.14
CA ALA A 81 17.96 24.65 -15.46
C ALA A 81 18.24 24.68 -16.98
N THR A 82 17.22 24.45 -17.81
CA THR A 82 17.23 24.55 -19.27
C THR A 82 16.41 25.73 -19.74
#